data_AF-A0A9X2DKF9-F1
#
_entry.id   AF-A0A9X2DKF9-F1
#
_cell.length_a   1.000
_cell.length_b   1.000
_cell.length_c   1.000
_cell.angle_alpha   90.00
_cell.angle_beta   90.00
_cell.angle_gamma   90.00
#
_symmetry.space_group_name_H-M   'P 1'
#
loop_
_entity.id
_entity.type
_entity.pdbx_description
1 polymer ?
#
loop_
_entity_poly.entity_id
_entity_poly.type
_entity_poly.pdbx_seq_one_letter_code
_entity_poly.pdbx_strand_id
1 'polypeptide(L)' 'MVKTAALGIRIAPEIKDALEVAAKADRRSVAAYVEKLIADDLEAKGYLPKKTT' A
#
# COMPACT_ATOMS: atom_id res chain seq x y z
N MET A 1 7.59 -17.12 -10.43
CA MET A 1 7.69 -15.64 -10.51
C MET A 1 6.28 -15.11 -10.71
N VAL A 2 5.59 -14.70 -9.63
CA VAL A 2 4.20 -14.22 -9.73
C VAL A 2 4.23 -12.88 -10.46
N LYS A 3 3.50 -12.76 -11.57
CA LYS A 3 3.39 -11.50 -12.32
C LYS A 3 2.64 -10.50 -11.46
N THR A 4 3.36 -9.63 -10.76
CA THR A 4 2.77 -8.47 -10.09
C THR A 4 2.45 -7.40 -11.14
N ALA A 5 1.20 -6.96 -11.19
CA ALA A 5 0.83 -5.80 -12.00
C ALA A 5 1.48 -4.55 -11.40
N ALA A 6 2.12 -3.72 -12.23
CA ALA A 6 2.76 -2.49 -11.78
C ALA A 6 1.72 -1.36 -11.68
N LEU A 7 1.73 -0.63 -10.57
CA LEU A 7 0.90 0.56 -10.35
C LEU A 7 1.81 1.80 -10.26
N GLY A 8 1.83 2.63 -11.31
CA GLY A 8 2.57 3.88 -11.34
C GLY A 8 1.70 5.04 -10.88
N ILE A 9 1.98 5.62 -9.71
CA ILE A 9 1.22 6.73 -9.12
C ILE A 9 2.10 7.97 -9.04
N ARG A 10 1.54 9.13 -9.43
CA ARG A 10 2.15 10.44 -9.14
C ARG A 10 1.46 11.03 -7.92
N ILE A 11 2.24 11.42 -6.93
CA ILE A 11 1.76 12.04 -5.69
C ILE A 11 2.53 13.34 -5.44
N ALA A 12 1.93 14.23 -4.67
CA ALA A 12 2.62 15.44 -4.22
C ALA A 12 3.83 15.06 -3.33
N PRO A 13 4.91 15.88 -3.33
CA PRO A 13 6.11 15.60 -2.53
C PRO A 13 5.81 15.42 -1.04
N GLU A 14 4.95 16.28 -0.47
CA GLU A 14 4.53 16.20 0.94
C GLU A 14 3.88 14.85 1.31
N ILE A 15 3.14 14.26 0.37
CA ILE A 15 2.51 12.95 0.56
C ILE A 15 3.58 11.87 0.59
N LYS A 16 4.58 11.96 -0.32
CA LYS A 16 5.69 11.01 -0.38
C LYS A 16 6.50 11.01 0.91
N ASP A 17 6.81 12.18 1.44
CA ASP A 17 7.58 12.34 2.67
C ASP A 17 6.84 11.74 3.88
N ALA A 18 5.53 12.02 4.00
CA ALA A 18 4.69 11.41 5.02
C ALA A 18 4.62 9.87 4.89
N LEU A 19 4.55 9.36 3.66
CA LEU A 19 4.54 7.94 3.36
C LEU A 19 5.84 7.23 3.77
N GLU A 20 6.99 7.87 3.56
CA GLU A 20 8.29 7.35 3.97
C GLU A 20 8.40 7.23 5.49
N VAL A 21 7.91 8.23 6.23
CA VAL A 21 7.87 8.19 7.70
C VAL A 21 6.95 7.07 8.20
N ALA A 22 5.73 6.98 7.65
CA ALA A 22 4.76 5.97 8.05
C ALA A 22 5.22 4.55 7.73
N ALA A 23 5.80 4.32 6.54
CA ALA A 23 6.35 3.03 6.16
C ALA A 23 7.50 2.60 7.07
N LYS A 24 8.40 3.54 7.43
CA LYS A 24 9.48 3.28 8.38
C LYS A 24 8.96 2.90 9.76
N ALA A 25 7.90 3.55 10.24
CA ALA A 25 7.26 3.22 11.52
C ALA A 25 6.62 1.81 11.51
N ASP A 26 6.03 1.38 10.40
CA ASP A 26 5.49 0.01 10.19
C ASP A 26 6.61 -1.03 9.90
N ARG A 27 7.88 -0.60 9.83
CA ARG A 27 9.05 -1.42 9.43
C ARG A 27 8.88 -2.08 8.04
N ARG A 28 8.27 -1.37 7.10
CA ARG A 28 8.05 -1.82 5.72
C ARG A 28 8.69 -0.87 4.73
N SER A 29 8.88 -1.35 3.49
CA SER A 29 9.17 -0.46 2.37
C SER A 29 7.93 0.39 2.05
N VAL A 30 8.13 1.55 1.43
CA VAL A 30 7.04 2.41 0.96
C VAL A 30 6.07 1.64 0.08
N ALA A 31 6.57 0.83 -0.85
CA ALA A 31 5.74 0.01 -1.75
C ALA A 31 4.85 -0.98 -0.98
N ALA A 32 5.42 -1.73 -0.02
CA ALA A 32 4.68 -2.70 0.78
C ALA A 32 3.67 -2.03 1.74
N TYR A 33 3.99 -0.82 2.20
CA TYR A 33 3.07 -0.01 3.01
C TYR A 33 1.89 0.49 2.18
N VAL A 34 2.13 1.00 0.96
CA VAL A 34 1.07 1.38 0.02
C VAL A 34 0.20 0.20 -0.35
N GLU A 35 0.79 -0.96 -0.64
CA GLU A 35 0.05 -2.18 -0.96
C GLU A 35 -0.89 -2.58 0.19
N LYS A 36 -0.39 -2.53 1.44
CA LYS A 36 -1.20 -2.76 2.64
C LYS A 36 -2.36 -1.76 2.75
N LEU A 37 -2.09 -0.46 2.61
CA LEU A 37 -3.13 0.57 2.69
C LEU A 37 -4.23 0.37 1.64
N ILE A 38 -3.84 0.03 0.40
CA ILE A 38 -4.79 -0.25 -0.68
C ILE A 38 -5.59 -1.51 -0.35
N ALA A 39 -4.94 -2.59 0.08
CA ALA A 39 -5.62 -3.83 0.45
C ALA A 39 -6.61 -3.59 1.59
N ASP A 40 -6.20 -2.94 2.67
CA ASP A 40 -7.02 -2.63 3.85
C ASP A 40 -8.26 -1.79 3.45
N ASP A 41 -8.09 -0.76 2.61
CA ASP A 41 -9.21 0.08 2.13
C ASP A 41 -10.18 -0.71 1.23
N LEU A 42 -9.66 -1.52 0.31
CA LEU A 42 -10.48 -2.33 -0.59
C LEU A 42 -11.20 -3.46 0.17
N GLU A 43 -10.57 -4.07 1.17
CA GLU A 43 -11.21 -5.05 2.05
C GLU A 43 -12.32 -4.40 2.90
N ALA A 44 -12.06 -3.21 3.45
CA ALA A 44 -13.06 -2.47 4.24
C ALA A 44 -14.29 -2.09 3.41
N LYS A 45 -14.10 -1.81 2.12
CA LYS A 45 -15.18 -1.48 1.18
C LYS A 45 -15.81 -2.72 0.52
N GLY A 46 -15.29 -3.92 0.77
CA GLY A 46 -15.78 -5.17 0.17
C GLY A 46 -15.39 -5.38 -1.29
N TYR A 47 -14.44 -4.60 -1.82
CA TYR A 47 -13.90 -4.79 -3.17
C TYR A 47 -12.81 -5.86 -3.24
N LEU A 48 -12.17 -6.17 -2.11
CA LEU A 48 -11.22 -7.27 -1.98
C LEU A 48 -11.74 -8.24 -0.91
N PRO A 49 -11.76 -9.56 -1.17
CA PRO A 49 -12.09 -10.53 -0.14
C PRO A 49 -11.01 -10.50 0.94
N LYS A 50 -11.42 -10.45 2.22
CA LYS A 50 -10.49 -10.54 3.35
C LYS A 50 -9.67 -11.81 3.22
N LYS A 51 -8.35 -11.70 3.27
CA LYS A 51 -7.47 -12.88 3.32
C LYS A 51 -7.73 -13.67 4.60
N THR A 52 -8.59 -14.67 4.52
CA THR A 52 -8.68 -15.76 5.51
C THR A 52 -7.52 -16.72 5.24
N THR A 53 -6.43 -16.60 6.00
CA THR A 53 -5.38 -17.61 6.09
C THR A 53 -4.97 -17.75 7.54
#